data_AF-A0A2T7G0H6-F1
#
_entry.id   AF-A0A2T7G0H6-F1
#
_cell.length_a   1.000
_cell.length_b   1.000
_cell.length_c   1.000
_cell.angle_alpha   90.00
_cell.angle_beta   90.00
_cell.angle_gamma   90.00
#
_symmetry.space_group_name_H-M   'P 1'
#
loop_
_entity.id
_entity.type
_entity.pdbx_description
1 polymer ?
#
loop_
_entity_poly.entity_id
_entity_poly.type
_entity_poly.pdbx_seq_one_letter_code
_entity_poly.pdbx_strand_id
1 'polypeptide(L)'
;MRYHLRDLLTLLISLFILSGCDNPSKVGLDVDPGDQINGVLIDTLEINASTVKQDSIFTKGLAQLPLGYLKDPIIGESNASIQFAVQNVSNGDSRIPLNATVDSAVLIINYGQDFFGDSLNSSTT
;
A
#
# COMPACT_ATOMS: atom_id res chain seq x y z
N MET A 1 -1.17 -23.11 -69.95
CA MET A 1 -0.09 -23.33 -68.96
C MET A 1 0.45 -21.97 -68.47
N ARG A 2 -0.30 -21.22 -67.63
CA ARG A 2 0.07 -19.85 -67.19
C ARG A 2 0.13 -19.65 -65.67
N TYR A 3 -0.16 -20.69 -64.87
CA TYR A 3 -0.26 -20.59 -63.41
C TYR A 3 0.73 -21.47 -62.63
N HIS A 4 1.35 -22.48 -63.25
CA HIS A 4 2.29 -23.40 -62.58
C HIS A 4 3.48 -22.71 -61.90
N LEU A 5 3.97 -21.58 -62.44
CA LEU A 5 5.07 -20.81 -61.83
C LEU A 5 4.65 -20.07 -60.56
N ARG A 6 3.38 -19.64 -60.48
CA ARG A 6 2.84 -18.97 -59.28
C ARG A 6 2.57 -19.98 -58.17
N ASP A 7 2.04 -21.15 -58.53
CA ASP A 7 1.79 -22.24 -57.59
C ASP A 7 3.10 -22.85 -57.06
N LEU A 8 4.14 -22.92 -57.89
CA LEU A 8 5.48 -23.35 -57.46
C LEU A 8 6.10 -22.34 -56.47
N LEU A 9 5.93 -21.04 -56.73
CA LEU A 9 6.44 -19.99 -55.85
C LEU A 9 5.75 -20.02 -54.48
N THR A 10 4.42 -20.16 -54.45
CA THR A 10 3.67 -20.23 -53.18
C THR A 10 4.01 -21.49 -52.39
N LEU A 11 4.25 -22.62 -53.07
CA LEU A 11 4.71 -23.86 -52.44
C LEU A 11 6.15 -23.75 -51.90
N LEU A 12 7.03 -23.05 -52.61
CA LEU A 12 8.40 -22.85 -52.15
C LEU A 12 8.44 -21.94 -50.92
N ILE A 13 7.65 -20.86 -50.91
CA ILE A 13 7.55 -19.94 -49.76
C ILE A 13 6.95 -20.65 -48.55
N SER A 14 5.92 -21.49 -48.72
CA SER A 14 5.30 -22.22 -47.60
C SER A 14 6.23 -23.26 -46.99
N LEU A 15 7.07 -23.92 -47.80
CA LEU A 15 8.06 -24.89 -47.32
C LEU A 15 9.11 -24.26 -46.39
N PHE A 16 9.56 -23.03 -46.70
CA PHE A 16 10.52 -22.29 -45.88
C PHE A 16 9.93 -21.79 -44.55
N ILE A 17 8.64 -21.44 -44.52
CA ILE A 17 7.99 -21.00 -43.28
C ILE A 17 7.79 -22.20 -42.33
N LEU A 18 7.58 -23.40 -42.87
CA LEU A 18 7.39 -24.62 -42.07
C LEU A 18 8.70 -25.12 -41.41
N SER A 19 9.87 -24.78 -41.95
CA SER A 19 11.17 -25.12 -41.35
C SER A 19 11.63 -24.17 -40.25
N GLY A 20 10.87 -23.09 -39.96
CA GLY A 20 11.26 -22.07 -38.99
C GLY A 20 10.82 -22.32 -37.54
N CYS A 21 9.95 -23.32 -37.31
CA CYS A 21 9.48 -23.66 -35.96
C CYS A 21 10.31 -24.80 -35.38
N ASP A 22 11.61 -24.54 -35.21
CA ASP A 22 12.46 -25.39 -34.39
C ASP A 22 12.90 -24.59 -33.17
N ASN A 23 12.57 -25.09 -31.98
CA ASN A 23 12.99 -24.45 -30.73
C ASN A 23 14.48 -24.73 -30.58
N PRO A 24 15.37 -23.72 -30.64
CA PRO A 24 16.79 -23.94 -30.52
C PRO A 24 17.07 -24.37 -29.07
N SER A 25 17.07 -25.67 -28.83
CA SER A 25 17.24 -26.31 -27.52
C SER A 25 18.70 -26.32 -27.07
N LYS A 26 19.58 -25.62 -27.81
CA LYS A 26 21.03 -25.56 -27.61
C LYS A 26 21.57 -24.12 -27.62
N VAL A 27 20.78 -23.15 -27.16
CA VAL A 27 21.33 -21.82 -26.82
C VAL A 27 21.74 -21.86 -25.36
N GLY A 28 22.97 -22.32 -25.12
CA GLY A 28 23.60 -22.47 -23.82
C GLY A 28 24.87 -23.29 -23.96
N LEU A 29 25.92 -22.94 -23.23
CA LEU A 29 27.10 -23.79 -23.07
C LEU A 29 26.61 -25.17 -22.57
N ASP A 30 27.11 -26.28 -23.13
CA ASP A 30 26.99 -27.59 -22.48
C ASP A 30 27.70 -27.44 -21.13
N VAL A 31 26.93 -27.15 -20.09
CA VAL A 31 27.44 -27.09 -18.72
C VAL A 31 27.81 -28.52 -18.36
N ASP A 32 29.11 -28.78 -18.25
CA ASP A 32 29.62 -29.99 -17.62
C ASP A 32 28.85 -30.13 -16.29
N PRO A 33 28.26 -31.29 -15.97
CA PRO A 33 27.65 -31.53 -14.66
C PRO A 33 28.57 -31.15 -13.48
N GLY A 34 29.90 -31.12 -13.68
CA GLY A 34 30.88 -30.62 -12.71
C GLY A 34 30.96 -29.09 -12.54
N ASP A 35 30.54 -28.31 -13.53
CA ASP A 35 30.56 -26.84 -13.55
C ASP A 35 29.17 -26.21 -13.32
N GLN A 36 28.20 -27.03 -12.90
CA GLN A 36 26.86 -26.56 -12.57
C GLN A 36 26.93 -25.58 -11.39
N ILE A 37 26.51 -24.32 -11.62
CA ILE A 37 26.41 -23.33 -10.54
C ILE A 37 25.34 -23.81 -9.57
N ASN A 38 25.77 -24.41 -8.47
CA ASN A 38 24.92 -24.96 -7.43
C ASN A 38 24.52 -23.83 -6.47
N GLY A 39 23.55 -23.03 -6.89
CA GLY A 39 22.96 -21.98 -6.07
C GLY A 39 21.81 -22.53 -5.26
N VAL A 40 21.88 -22.43 -3.93
CA VAL A 40 20.71 -22.63 -3.08
C VAL A 40 19.89 -21.35 -3.15
N LEU A 41 18.64 -21.44 -3.62
CA LEU A 41 17.70 -20.33 -3.55
C LEU A 41 17.27 -20.15 -2.08
N ILE A 42 17.82 -19.15 -1.42
CA ILE A 42 17.45 -18.81 -0.04
C ILE A 42 16.25 -17.85 -0.10
N ASP A 43 15.04 -18.39 0.00
CA ASP A 43 13.76 -17.64 -0.01
C ASP A 43 13.22 -17.35 1.40
N THR A 44 13.98 -17.68 2.44
CA THR A 44 13.58 -17.51 3.84
C THR A 44 14.56 -16.58 4.54
N LEU A 45 14.44 -15.29 4.22
CA LEU A 45 15.04 -14.26 5.08
C LEU A 45 14.09 -14.03 6.26
N GLU A 46 14.48 -14.48 7.44
CA GLU A 46 13.75 -14.21 8.67
C GLU A 46 13.94 -12.74 9.06
N ILE A 47 12.91 -11.91 8.83
CA ILE A 47 12.91 -10.50 9.22
C ILE A 47 12.27 -10.40 10.61
N ASN A 48 13.09 -10.10 11.62
CA ASN A 48 12.60 -9.87 12.96
C ASN A 48 12.27 -8.38 13.15
N ALA A 49 10.99 -8.03 13.07
CA ALA A 49 10.50 -6.68 13.31
C ALA A 49 9.93 -6.57 14.74
N SER A 50 10.24 -5.48 15.44
CA SER A 50 9.65 -5.18 16.74
C SER A 50 9.11 -3.76 16.77
N THR A 51 7.94 -3.57 17.37
CA THR A 51 7.38 -2.26 17.63
C THR A 51 7.87 -1.76 18.98
N VAL A 52 8.51 -0.59 18.99
CA VAL A 52 8.92 0.09 20.22
C VAL A 52 7.89 1.15 20.55
N LYS A 53 7.44 1.19 21.80
CA LYS A 53 6.53 2.24 22.26
C LYS A 53 7.27 3.58 22.19
N GLN A 54 6.75 4.49 21.37
CA GLN A 54 7.26 5.85 21.29
C GLN A 54 6.78 6.68 22.49
N ASP A 55 7.61 7.62 22.92
CA ASP A 55 7.25 8.55 24.00
C ASP A 55 6.03 9.39 23.64
N SER A 56 5.32 9.88 24.67
CA SER A 56 4.14 10.72 24.48
C SER A 56 4.50 12.02 23.79
N ILE A 57 3.87 12.29 22.65
CA ILE A 57 4.00 13.53 21.89
C ILE A 57 2.84 14.48 22.22
N PHE A 58 3.07 15.78 22.10
CA PHE A 58 2.06 16.80 22.34
C PHE A 58 1.03 16.83 21.20
N THR A 59 -0.24 16.54 21.50
CA THR A 59 -1.34 16.44 20.52
C THR A 59 -2.38 17.56 20.63
N LYS A 60 -2.08 18.65 21.36
CA LYS A 60 -3.01 19.78 21.53
C LYS A 60 -3.05 20.65 20.27
N GLY A 61 -4.26 21.10 19.89
CA GLY A 61 -4.45 22.10 18.84
C GLY A 61 -4.43 21.54 17.42
N LEU A 62 -4.48 20.22 17.25
CA LEU A 62 -4.64 19.59 15.95
C LEU A 62 -6.04 19.89 15.39
N ALA A 63 -6.11 20.18 14.08
CA ALA A 63 -7.38 20.42 13.40
C ALA A 63 -8.25 19.15 13.30
N GLN A 64 -7.59 17.98 13.29
CA GLN A 64 -8.21 16.66 13.26
C GLN A 64 -7.47 15.74 14.23
N LEU A 65 -8.22 14.86 14.90
CA LEU A 65 -7.71 13.94 15.91
C LEU A 65 -8.12 12.51 15.52
N PRO A 66 -7.21 11.52 15.57
CA PRO A 66 -7.55 10.14 15.28
C PRO A 66 -8.39 9.54 16.41
N LEU A 67 -9.48 8.87 16.04
CA LEU A 67 -10.31 8.07 16.95
C LEU A 67 -10.58 6.73 16.27
N GLY A 68 -10.26 5.64 16.94
CA GLY A 68 -10.56 4.33 16.38
C GLY A 68 -9.85 3.19 17.06
N TYR A 69 -10.25 2.00 16.64
CA TYR A 69 -9.69 0.74 17.09
C TYR A 69 -9.48 -0.14 15.87
N LEU A 70 -8.24 -0.58 15.66
CA LEU A 70 -7.86 -1.45 14.57
C LEU A 70 -7.28 -2.74 15.15
N LYS A 71 -7.82 -3.88 14.73
CA LYS A 71 -7.31 -5.20 15.08
C LYS A 71 -6.74 -5.87 13.84
N ASP A 72 -5.43 -5.94 13.78
CA ASP A 72 -4.72 -6.59 12.69
C ASP A 72 -4.19 -7.97 13.14
N PRO A 73 -4.31 -9.03 12.31
CA PRO A 73 -3.83 -10.37 12.67
C PRO A 73 -2.32 -10.49 12.87
N ILE A 74 -1.53 -9.59 12.29
CA ILE A 74 -0.06 -9.61 12.26
C ILE A 74 0.51 -8.61 13.27
N ILE A 75 0.10 -7.34 13.20
CA ILE A 75 0.63 -6.26 14.06
C ILE A 75 -0.13 -6.10 15.39
N GLY A 76 -1.29 -6.76 15.55
CA GLY A 76 -2.06 -6.76 16.78
C GLY A 76 -3.07 -5.63 16.90
N GLU A 77 -3.31 -5.18 18.14
CA GLU A 77 -4.38 -4.22 18.45
C GLU A 77 -3.81 -2.79 18.57
N SER A 78 -4.34 -1.88 17.75
CA SER A 78 -4.02 -0.45 17.75
C SER A 78 -5.24 0.37 18.16
N ASN A 79 -5.09 1.22 19.18
CA ASN A 79 -6.17 2.05 19.71
C ASN A 79 -5.76 3.53 19.67
N ALA A 80 -6.64 4.38 19.13
CA ALA A 80 -6.55 5.83 19.19
C ALA A 80 -7.75 6.38 19.97
N SER A 81 -7.48 7.10 21.06
CA SER A 81 -8.48 7.71 21.93
C SER A 81 -8.27 9.22 21.99
N ILE A 82 -9.36 9.97 22.07
CA ILE A 82 -9.33 11.44 22.13
C ILE A 82 -9.74 11.91 23.53
N GLN A 83 -9.05 12.92 24.04
CA GLN A 83 -9.41 13.62 25.27
C GLN A 83 -9.71 15.08 24.98
N PHE A 84 -10.88 15.53 25.45
CA PHE A 84 -11.32 16.92 25.35
C PHE A 84 -11.25 17.59 26.73
N ALA A 85 -10.84 18.85 26.76
CA ALA A 85 -10.84 19.67 27.96
C ALA A 85 -11.43 21.04 27.64
N VAL A 86 -12.43 21.44 28.43
CA VAL A 86 -12.99 22.79 28.37
C VAL A 86 -11.97 23.75 28.97
N GLN A 87 -11.53 24.73 28.18
CA GLN A 87 -10.62 25.79 28.62
C GLN A 87 -11.36 27.12 28.58
N ASN A 88 -10.89 28.06 29.40
CA ASN A 88 -11.39 29.43 29.36
C ASN A 88 -11.11 30.06 27.99
N VAL A 89 -12.06 30.83 27.45
CA VAL A 89 -11.92 31.51 26.17
C VAL A 89 -10.89 32.63 26.35
N SER A 90 -9.64 32.40 25.91
CA SER A 90 -8.57 33.39 26.07
C SER A 90 -8.61 34.49 25.00
N ASN A 91 -9.23 34.22 23.84
CA ASN A 91 -9.19 35.08 22.66
C ASN A 91 -10.62 35.31 22.12
N GLY A 92 -11.28 36.39 22.57
CA GLY A 92 -12.60 36.80 22.08
C GLY A 92 -13.52 37.26 23.20
N ASP A 93 -14.42 38.19 22.87
CA ASP A 93 -15.48 38.78 23.70
C ASP A 93 -16.24 37.70 24.51
N SER A 94 -15.70 37.34 25.67
CA SER A 94 -16.35 36.42 26.60
C SER A 94 -17.43 37.22 27.29
N ARG A 95 -18.60 37.29 26.65
CA ARG A 95 -19.83 37.86 27.23
C ARG A 95 -20.35 37.04 28.41
N ILE A 96 -19.58 36.07 28.90
CA ILE A 96 -19.89 35.25 30.06
C ILE A 96 -19.67 36.13 31.30
N PRO A 97 -20.73 36.46 32.06
CA PRO A 97 -20.59 37.21 33.31
C PRO A 97 -19.70 36.47 34.30
N LEU A 98 -18.99 37.21 35.16
CA LEU A 98 -18.07 36.65 36.16
C LEU A 98 -18.76 35.68 37.16
N ASN A 99 -20.08 35.80 37.31
CA ASN A 99 -20.94 35.00 38.18
C ASN A 99 -21.86 34.03 37.40
N ALA A 100 -21.57 33.76 36.14
CA ALA A 100 -22.33 32.80 35.35
C ALA A 100 -22.13 31.38 35.87
N THR A 101 -23.23 30.66 36.06
CA THR A 101 -23.20 29.22 36.35
C THR A 101 -23.44 28.47 35.05
N VAL A 102 -22.59 27.49 34.75
CA VAL A 102 -22.78 26.60 33.60
C VAL A 102 -23.83 25.56 33.97
N ASP A 103 -24.99 25.60 33.31
CA ASP A 103 -26.06 24.62 33.50
C ASP A 103 -25.89 23.40 32.57
N SER A 104 -25.45 23.64 31.32
CA SER A 104 -25.19 22.58 30.34
C SER A 104 -24.14 22.99 29.31
N ALA A 105 -23.51 21.98 28.70
CA ALA A 105 -22.58 22.16 27.59
C ALA A 105 -22.91 21.15 26.50
N VAL A 106 -22.84 21.58 25.24
CA VAL A 106 -23.04 20.72 24.07
C VAL A 106 -21.70 20.60 23.35
N LEU A 107 -21.22 19.37 23.21
CA LEU A 107 -20.04 19.04 22.41
C LEU A 107 -20.49 18.57 21.03
N ILE A 108 -20.09 19.29 19.98
CA ILE A 108 -20.32 18.91 18.59
C ILE A 108 -18.98 18.49 18.00
N ILE A 109 -18.87 17.24 17.56
CA ILE A 109 -17.69 16.70 16.89
C ILE A 109 -18.07 16.49 15.43
N ASN A 110 -17.41 17.21 14.54
CA ASN A 110 -17.53 16.98 13.11
C ASN A 110 -16.56 15.87 12.69
N TYR A 111 -16.98 15.02 11.76
CA TYR A 111 -16.07 14.06 11.14
C TYR A 111 -14.98 14.80 10.37
N GLY A 112 -13.76 14.29 10.49
CA GLY A 112 -12.63 14.77 9.70
C GLY A 112 -12.76 14.39 8.23
N GLN A 113 -11.86 14.92 7.41
CA GLN A 113 -11.81 14.60 5.98
C GLN A 113 -11.13 13.24 5.74
N ASP A 114 -10.17 12.90 6.60
CA ASP A 114 -9.40 11.65 6.48
C ASP A 114 -9.97 10.55 7.39
N PHE A 115 -10.12 9.35 6.84
CA PHE A 115 -10.49 8.15 7.60
C PHE A 115 -9.81 6.91 7.02
N PHE A 116 -9.62 5.89 7.86
CA PHE A 116 -9.01 4.63 7.44
C PHE A 116 -9.89 3.90 6.42
N GLY A 117 -9.32 3.52 5.28
CA GLY A 117 -10.02 2.79 4.22
C GLY A 117 -10.78 3.66 3.22
N ASP A 118 -10.46 4.97 3.12
CA ASP A 118 -10.98 5.80 2.05
C ASP A 118 -10.48 5.31 0.68
N SER A 119 -11.38 4.76 -0.13
CA SER A 119 -11.07 4.30 -1.48
C SER A 119 -11.00 5.43 -2.51
N LEU A 120 -11.43 6.64 -2.15
CA LEU A 120 -11.45 7.82 -3.01
C LEU A 120 -10.16 8.64 -2.86
N ASN A 121 -9.51 8.60 -1.69
CA ASN A 121 -8.22 9.25 -1.43
C ASN A 121 -7.16 8.22 -1.02
N SER A 122 -6.32 7.83 -1.97
CA SER A 122 -5.20 6.87 -1.77
C SER A 122 -3.97 7.50 -1.07
N SER A 123 -4.14 8.54 -0.26
CA SER A 123 -3.03 9.14 0.50
C SER A 123 -3.05 8.59 1.93
N THR A 124 -2.31 7.51 2.15
CA THR A 124 -1.89 7.10 3.49
C THR A 124 -0.77 8.05 3.93
N THR A 125 -1.09 9.07 4.72
CA THR A 125 -0.10 9.83 5.50
C THR A 125 -0.07 9.34 6.93
#